data_AF-A0A060C378-F1
#
_entry.id   AF-A0A060C378-F1
#
_cell.length_a   1.000
_cell.length_b   1.000
_cell.length_c   1.000
_cell.angle_alpha   90.00
_cell.angle_beta   90.00
_cell.angle_gamma   90.00
#
_symmetry.space_group_name_H-M   'P 1'
#
loop_
_entity.id
_entity.type
_entity.pdbx_description
1 polymer ?
#
loop_
_entity_poly.entity_id
_entity_poly.type
_entity_poly.pdbx_seq_one_letter_code
_entity_poly.pdbx_strand_id
1 'polypeptide(L)'
;NDHFLTNYCVKRLFEFASEAGALLGIATPARWDAVREGIFQQVPGTTGIIPEYRNYTEHGIKQSDVILALYPIGYAADEEIVRRNIGFYRDKQMYNGPPMSTQIECC
;
A
#
# COMPACT_ATOMS: atom_id res chain seq x y z
N ASN A 1 12.32 2.64 -5.43
CA ASN A 1 12.12 1.25 -5.91
C ASN A 1 11.35 0.46 -4.87
N ASP A 2 10.43 -0.39 -5.30
CA ASP A 2 9.57 -1.22 -4.44
C ASP A 2 8.72 -0.44 -3.43
N HIS A 3 7.97 0.55 -3.93
CA HIS A 3 7.00 1.29 -3.11
C HIS A 3 5.88 0.35 -2.65
N PHE A 4 5.58 0.36 -1.35
CA PHE A 4 4.59 -0.51 -0.74
C PHE A 4 3.21 -0.35 -1.39
N LEU A 5 2.73 0.90 -1.51
CA LEU A 5 1.42 1.19 -2.11
C LEU A 5 1.37 0.74 -3.56
N THR A 6 2.34 1.14 -4.38
CA THR A 6 2.35 0.82 -5.82
C THR A 6 2.37 -0.69 -6.05
N ASN A 7 3.25 -1.40 -5.36
CA ASN A 7 3.36 -2.85 -5.51
C ASN A 7 2.08 -3.55 -5.03
N TYR A 8 1.51 -3.11 -3.90
CA TYR A 8 0.27 -3.69 -3.39
C TYR A 8 -0.91 -3.46 -4.35
N CYS A 9 -1.07 -2.24 -4.85
CA CYS A 9 -2.12 -1.89 -5.80
C CYS A 9 -2.01 -2.69 -7.11
N VAL A 10 -0.80 -2.93 -7.63
CA VAL A 10 -0.62 -3.76 -8.84
C VAL A 10 -1.02 -5.22 -8.56
N LYS A 11 -0.66 -5.76 -7.39
CA LYS A 11 -1.08 -7.12 -7.02
C LYS A 11 -2.59 -7.24 -6.92
N ARG A 12 -3.24 -6.25 -6.27
CA ARG A 12 -4.69 -6.20 -6.10
C ARG A 12 -5.43 -5.98 -7.43
N LEU A 13 -4.86 -5.18 -8.34
CA LEU A 13 -5.40 -4.95 -9.67
C LEU A 13 -5.47 -6.25 -10.48
N PHE A 14 -4.40 -7.04 -10.51
CA PHE A 14 -4.40 -8.31 -11.24
C PHE A 14 -5.34 -9.34 -10.61
N GLU A 15 -5.40 -9.40 -9.28
CA GLU A 15 -6.36 -10.24 -8.57
C GLU A 15 -7.80 -9.90 -8.95
N PHE A 16 -8.19 -8.62 -8.87
CA PHE A 16 -9.53 -8.17 -9.26
C PHE A 16 -9.82 -8.41 -10.75
N ALA A 17 -8.83 -8.22 -11.63
CA ALA A 17 -9.01 -8.49 -13.04
C ALA A 17 -9.27 -9.98 -13.32
N SER A 18 -8.56 -10.88 -12.61
CA SER A 18 -8.78 -12.33 -12.69
C SER A 18 -10.14 -12.74 -12.10
N GLU A 19 -10.54 -12.17 -10.96
CA GLU A 19 -11.87 -12.40 -10.37
C GLU A 19 -13.00 -11.94 -11.32
N ALA A 20 -12.88 -10.74 -11.88
CA ALA A 20 -13.86 -10.21 -12.84
C ALA A 20 -13.92 -11.05 -14.12
N GLY A 21 -12.77 -11.49 -14.64
CA GLY A 21 -12.69 -12.39 -15.80
C GLY A 21 -13.42 -13.71 -15.54
N ALA A 22 -13.20 -14.31 -14.37
CA ALA A 22 -13.90 -15.54 -13.96
C ALA A 22 -15.41 -15.36 -13.87
N LEU A 23 -15.88 -14.24 -13.31
CA LEU A 23 -17.31 -13.91 -13.22
C LEU A 23 -17.97 -13.70 -14.59
N LEU A 24 -17.23 -13.15 -15.56
CA LEU A 24 -17.72 -12.85 -16.91
C LEU A 24 -17.48 -14.00 -17.91
N GLY A 25 -16.76 -15.06 -17.51
CA GLY A 25 -16.35 -16.13 -18.42
C GLY A 25 -15.30 -15.68 -19.46
N ILE A 26 -14.53 -14.63 -19.16
CA ILE A 26 -13.46 -14.10 -20.02
C ILE A 26 -12.12 -14.59 -19.50
N ALA A 27 -11.35 -15.26 -20.34
CA ALA A 27 -10.00 -15.70 -20.00
C ALA A 27 -9.06 -14.49 -19.80
N THR A 28 -8.37 -14.45 -18.67
CA THR A 28 -7.32 -13.46 -18.39
C THR A 28 -5.94 -13.96 -18.79
N PRO A 29 -5.00 -13.07 -19.17
CA PRO A 29 -3.63 -13.47 -19.48
C PRO A 29 -2.90 -14.08 -18.27
N ALA A 30 -2.37 -15.31 -18.40
CA ALA A 30 -1.61 -15.99 -17.34
C ALA A 30 -0.39 -15.19 -16.82
N ARG A 31 0.14 -14.26 -17.64
CA ARG A 31 1.22 -13.36 -17.21
C ARG A 31 0.83 -12.46 -16.03
N TRP A 32 -0.47 -12.18 -15.83
CA TRP A 32 -0.94 -11.33 -14.73
C TRP A 32 -0.71 -12.01 -13.39
N ASP A 33 -1.02 -13.30 -13.29
CA ASP A 33 -0.77 -14.07 -12.07
C ASP A 33 0.73 -14.21 -11.80
N ALA A 34 1.52 -14.50 -12.83
CA ALA A 34 2.98 -14.58 -12.71
C ALA A 34 3.59 -13.26 -12.20
N VAL A 35 3.11 -12.11 -12.68
CA VAL A 35 3.55 -10.80 -12.20
C VAL A 35 3.08 -10.55 -10.77
N ARG A 36 1.80 -10.81 -10.47
CA ARG A 36 1.23 -10.64 -9.12
C ARG A 36 2.02 -11.43 -8.07
N GLU A 37 2.39 -12.67 -8.39
CA GLU A 37 3.16 -13.56 -7.51
C GLU A 37 4.63 -13.13 -7.40
N GLY A 38 5.21 -12.63 -8.49
CA GLY A 38 6.61 -12.22 -8.55
C GLY A 38 6.91 -10.82 -7.97
N ILE A 39 5.91 -9.95 -7.82
CA ILE A 39 6.12 -8.61 -7.25
C ILE A 39 6.44 -8.72 -5.76
N PHE A 40 7.59 -8.16 -5.40
CA PHE A 40 8.03 -7.99 -4.02
C PHE A 40 7.10 -7.03 -3.26
N GLN A 41 6.66 -7.43 -2.07
CA GLN A 41 5.84 -6.61 -1.19
C GLN A 41 6.64 -6.34 0.09
N GLN A 42 6.74 -5.08 0.52
CA GLN A 42 7.32 -4.80 1.84
C GLN A 42 6.44 -5.45 2.91
N VAL A 43 7.06 -5.90 3.98
CA VAL A 43 6.36 -6.42 5.16
C VAL A 43 6.70 -5.56 6.36
N PRO A 44 5.80 -5.46 7.36
CA PRO A 44 6.12 -4.81 8.62
C PRO A 44 7.40 -5.38 9.22
N GLY A 45 8.32 -4.51 9.65
CA GLY A 45 9.51 -4.92 10.39
C GLY A 45 9.19 -5.36 11.81
N THR A 46 10.22 -5.61 12.62
CA THR A 46 10.06 -5.95 14.05
C THR A 46 9.37 -4.85 14.87
N THR A 47 9.45 -3.59 14.43
CA THR A 47 8.75 -2.45 15.01
C THR A 47 7.27 -2.39 14.63
N GLY A 48 6.82 -3.22 13.67
CA GLY A 48 5.49 -3.15 13.09
C GLY A 48 5.31 -2.02 12.08
N ILE A 49 6.37 -1.27 11.75
CA ILE A 49 6.33 -0.24 10.70
C ILE A 49 6.57 -0.88 9.33
N ILE A 50 5.72 -0.54 8.38
CA ILE A 50 5.83 -0.91 6.97
C ILE A 50 6.67 0.16 6.28
N PRO A 51 7.83 -0.17 5.71
CA PRO A 51 8.62 0.79 4.95
C PRO A 51 7.87 1.28 3.70
N GLU A 52 7.94 2.59 3.42
CA GLU A 52 7.30 3.18 2.24
C GLU A 52 7.87 2.56 0.96
N TYR A 53 9.18 2.35 0.93
CA TYR A 53 9.88 1.68 -0.14
C TYR A 53 11.15 1.01 0.39
N ARG A 54 11.86 0.27 -0.48
CA ARG A 54 13.06 -0.48 -0.07
C ARG A 54 14.15 0.49 0.42
N ASN A 55 14.69 0.23 1.61
CA ASN A 55 15.71 1.08 2.26
C ASN A 55 15.22 2.50 2.60
N TYR A 56 13.91 2.68 2.83
CA TYR A 56 13.36 3.93 3.33
C TYR A 56 14.02 4.32 4.66
N THR A 57 14.47 5.58 4.75
CA THR A 57 15.27 6.13 5.87
C THR A 57 14.48 7.10 6.76
N GLU A 58 13.15 6.97 6.80
CA GLU A 58 12.28 7.76 7.68
C GLU A 58 12.34 9.29 7.50
N HIS A 59 12.67 9.74 6.28
CA HIS A 59 12.62 11.16 5.92
C HIS A 59 11.17 11.63 5.79
N GLY A 60 10.96 12.94 5.82
CA GLY A 60 9.62 13.52 5.67
C GLY A 60 8.98 13.13 4.34
N ILE A 61 7.66 12.94 4.36
CA ILE A 61 6.83 12.58 3.22
C ILE A 61 5.98 13.78 2.80
N LYS A 62 5.86 13.98 1.48
CA LYS A 62 5.03 15.06 0.94
C LYS A 62 3.55 14.78 1.16
N GLN A 63 3.13 13.53 0.96
CA GLN A 63 1.73 13.12 1.07
C GLN A 63 1.62 11.68 1.57
N SER A 64 0.43 11.30 2.03
CA SER A 64 0.11 9.93 2.45
C SER A 64 0.43 8.91 1.35
N ASP A 65 1.17 7.86 1.69
CA ASP A 65 1.54 6.74 0.80
C ASP A 65 1.15 5.40 1.44
N VAL A 66 1.90 4.92 2.45
CA VAL A 66 1.59 3.65 3.14
C VAL A 66 0.18 3.64 3.73
N ILE A 67 -0.31 4.77 4.24
CA ILE A 67 -1.66 4.86 4.80
C ILE A 67 -2.73 4.66 3.73
N LEU A 68 -2.50 5.06 2.47
CA LEU A 68 -3.42 4.79 1.36
C LEU A 68 -3.65 3.28 1.13
N ALA A 69 -2.59 2.48 1.34
CA ALA A 69 -2.69 1.04 1.20
C ALA A 69 -3.56 0.44 2.32
N LEU A 70 -3.47 0.97 3.55
CA LEU A 70 -4.34 0.57 4.66
C LEU A 70 -5.79 1.04 4.42
N TYR A 71 -5.97 2.29 4.04
CA TYR A 71 -7.25 2.90 3.70
C TYR A 71 -7.08 3.96 2.60
N PRO A 72 -7.85 3.90 1.50
CA PRO A 72 -9.03 3.06 1.28
C PRO A 72 -8.74 1.72 0.59
N ILE A 73 -7.51 1.41 0.19
CA ILE A 73 -7.24 0.23 -0.66
C ILE A 73 -7.49 -1.09 0.09
N GLY A 74 -7.35 -1.10 1.42
CA GLY A 74 -7.74 -2.23 2.27
C GLY A 74 -6.69 -3.33 2.36
N TYR A 75 -5.43 -2.97 2.58
CA TYR A 75 -4.39 -3.91 3.01
C TYR A 75 -4.77 -4.50 4.37
N ALA A 76 -4.93 -5.83 4.40
CA ALA A 76 -5.22 -6.55 5.63
C ALA A 76 -3.98 -6.59 6.52
N ALA A 77 -4.05 -5.88 7.64
CA ALA A 77 -3.04 -5.88 8.69
C ALA A 77 -3.72 -5.89 10.06
N ASP A 78 -3.00 -6.36 11.07
CA ASP A 78 -3.49 -6.30 12.45
C ASP A 78 -3.72 -4.83 12.86
N GLU A 79 -4.75 -4.62 13.68
CA GLU A 79 -5.14 -3.27 14.13
C GLU A 79 -3.98 -2.51 14.80
N GLU A 80 -3.11 -3.24 15.50
CA GLU A 80 -1.91 -2.66 16.10
C GLU A 80 -0.90 -2.16 15.05
N ILE A 81 -0.69 -2.93 13.97
CA ILE A 81 0.17 -2.52 12.85
C ILE A 81 -0.41 -1.27 12.19
N VAL A 82 -1.72 -1.26 11.94
CA VAL A 82 -2.42 -0.10 11.38
C VAL A 82 -2.18 1.15 12.24
N ARG A 83 -2.45 1.06 13.55
CA ARG A 83 -2.28 2.17 14.48
C ARG A 83 -0.85 2.70 14.53
N ARG A 84 0.14 1.80 14.57
CA ARG A 84 1.57 2.17 14.59
C ARG A 84 1.98 2.89 13.31
N ASN A 85 1.54 2.42 12.14
CA ASN A 85 1.86 3.05 10.87
C ASN A 85 1.18 4.42 10.72
N ILE A 86 -0.08 4.57 11.14
CA ILE A 86 -0.76 5.88 11.17
C ILE A 86 0.03 6.88 12.01
N GLY A 87 0.39 6.52 13.24
CA GLY A 87 1.18 7.39 14.12
C GLY A 87 2.54 7.75 13.51
N PHE A 88 3.26 6.75 13.02
CA PHE A 88 4.58 6.93 12.43
C PHE A 88 4.55 7.87 11.22
N TYR A 89 3.63 7.66 10.26
CA TYR A 89 3.61 8.46 9.03
C TYR A 89 2.98 9.84 9.20
N ARG A 90 2.09 10.02 10.19
CA ARG A 90 1.57 11.33 10.58
C ARG A 90 2.71 12.28 10.99
N ASP A 91 3.65 11.79 11.80
CA ASP A 91 4.79 12.58 12.28
C ASP A 91 5.80 12.90 11.17
N LYS A 92 5.72 12.21 10.02
CA LYS A 92 6.60 12.43 8.86
C LYS A 92 5.99 13.36 7.82
N GLN A 93 4.74 13.80 7.96
CA GLN A 93 4.15 14.70 6.98
C GLN A 93 4.86 16.06 6.95
N MET A 94 5.28 16.47 5.75
CA MET A 94 5.85 17.80 5.55
C MET A 94 4.75 18.86 5.57
N TYR A 95 5.01 19.99 6.26
CA TYR A 95 4.06 21.10 6.41
C TYR A 95 3.56 21.69 5.08
N ASN A 96 4.38 21.62 4.02
CA ASN A 96 4.03 22.12 2.68
C ASN A 96 3.42 21.05 1.76
N GLY A 97 3.02 19.91 2.32
CA GLY A 97 2.33 18.85 1.60
C GLY A 97 0.95 19.28 1.09
N PRO A 98 0.41 18.63 0.04
CA PRO A 98 -0.95 18.89 -0.41
C PRO A 98 -1.97 18.45 0.67
N PRO A 99 -3.17 19.07 0.68
CA PRO A 99 -4.21 18.79 1.68
C PRO A 99 -4.87 17.40 1.53
N MET A 100 -4.42 16.58 0.58
CA MET A 100 -4.98 15.23 0.39
C MET A 100 -4.68 14.32 1.58
N SER A 101 -3.52 14.47 2.23
CA SER A 101 -3.12 13.61 3.36
C SER A 101 -4.01 13.79 4.59
N THR A 102 -4.45 15.02 4.86
CA THR A 102 -5.31 15.31 6.02
C THR A 102 -6.69 14.69 5.86
N GLN A 103 -7.22 14.59 4.64
CA GLN A 103 -8.51 13.91 4.40
C GLN A 103 -8.46 12.41 4.71
N ILE A 104 -7.34 11.77 4.38
CA ILE A 104 -7.16 10.32 4.57
C ILE A 104 -6.97 9.98 6.05
N GLU A 105 -6.29 10.83 6.82
CA GLU A 105 -5.96 10.57 8.23
C GLU A 105 -7.02 11.05 9.24
N CYS A 106 -8.04 11.78 8.79
CA CYS A 106 -9.15 12.25 9.62
C CYS A 106 -10.31 11.24 9.75
N CYS A 107 -10.31 10.18 8.94
CA CYS A 107 -11.25 9.05 9.06
C CYS A 107 -10.85 8.11 10.19
#